data_AF-A0A5Q4G894-F1
#
_entry.id   AF-A0A5Q4G894-F1
#
_cell.length_a   1.000
_cell.length_b   1.000
_cell.length_c   1.000
_cell.angle_alpha   90.00
_cell.angle_beta   90.00
_cell.angle_gamma   90.00
#
_symmetry.space_group_name_H-M   'P 1'
#
loop_
_entity.id
_entity.type
_entity.pdbx_description
1 polymer ?
#
loop_
_entity_poly.entity_id
_entity_poly.type
_entity_poly.pdbx_seq_one_letter_code
_entity_poly.pdbx_strand_id
1 'polypeptide(L)'
;MALLAERGVPVVATVRRAADAEHLAALPGVEPVLCDVRSDDDVARLRAALDERGAGLWGLVNNAGVAQVGHLTGESVQDMHDVFDINVFGV
;
A
#
# COMPACT_ATOMS: atom_id res chain seq x y z
N MET A 1 -1.46 11.31 -1.19
CA MET A 1 -0.79 11.18 0.13
C MET A 1 -0.32 12.53 0.66
N ALA A 2 0.50 13.30 -0.08
CA ALA A 2 0.98 14.62 0.32
C ALA A 2 -0.14 15.56 0.80
N LEU A 3 -1.30 15.56 0.14
CA LEU A 3 -2.46 16.39 0.50
C LEU A 3 -2.95 16.23 1.96
N LEU A 4 -2.91 15.01 2.50
CA LEU A 4 -3.35 14.73 3.88
C LEU A 4 -2.29 15.19 4.89
N ALA A 5 -1.01 14.88 4.60
CA ALA A 5 0.11 15.32 5.41
C ALA A 5 0.23 16.86 5.44
N GLU A 6 0.05 17.53 4.30
CA GLU A 6 -0.02 19.00 4.19
C GLU A 6 -1.15 19.61 5.01
N ARG A 7 -2.23 18.86 5.27
CA ARG A 7 -3.35 19.25 6.13
C ARG A 7 -3.13 18.88 7.60
N GLY A 8 -1.95 18.37 7.97
CA GLY A 8 -1.60 18.01 9.34
C GLY A 8 -2.12 16.65 9.80
N VAL A 9 -2.61 15.81 8.89
CA VAL A 9 -2.98 14.42 9.20
C VAL A 9 -1.73 13.55 9.11
N PRO A 10 -1.30 12.85 10.19
CA PRO A 10 -0.20 11.89 10.10
C PRO A 10 -0.55 10.76 9.13
N VAL A 11 0.35 10.42 8.22
CA VAL A 11 0.09 9.40 7.21
C VAL A 11 1.15 8.30 7.24
N VAL A 12 0.71 7.05 7.34
CA VAL A 12 1.55 5.87 7.09
C VAL A 12 1.38 5.45 5.63
N ALA A 13 2.45 5.49 4.83
CA ALA A 13 2.44 4.96 3.46
C ALA A 13 2.99 3.55 3.41
N THR A 14 2.23 2.63 2.85
CA THR A 14 2.76 1.34 2.45
C THR A 14 3.36 1.40 1.05
N VAL A 15 4.53 0.80 0.90
CA VAL A 15 5.18 0.57 -0.40
C VAL A 15 5.87 -0.79 -0.42
N ARG A 16 6.11 -1.34 -1.61
CA ARG A 16 6.80 -2.64 -1.78
C ARG A 16 8.29 -2.52 -2.06
N ARG A 17 8.79 -1.34 -2.44
CA ARG A 17 10.19 -1.11 -2.82
C ARG A 17 10.86 -0.15 -1.83
N ALA A 18 12.04 -0.50 -1.36
CA ALA A 18 12.84 0.34 -0.46
C ALA A 18 13.12 1.74 -1.05
N ALA A 19 13.40 1.82 -2.36
CA ALA A 19 13.59 3.11 -3.03
C ALA A 19 12.37 4.03 -2.97
N ASP A 20 11.15 3.48 -3.02
CA ASP A 20 9.93 4.31 -2.86
C ASP A 20 9.77 4.76 -1.41
N ALA A 21 10.15 3.91 -0.44
CA ALA A 21 10.13 4.25 0.97
C ALA A 21 11.09 5.41 1.25
N GLU A 22 12.32 5.35 0.73
CA GLU A 22 13.30 6.43 0.84
C GLU A 22 12.78 7.75 0.26
N HIS A 23 12.12 7.70 -0.90
CA HIS A 23 11.53 8.90 -1.50
C HIS A 23 10.43 9.50 -0.62
N LEU A 24 9.56 8.66 -0.06
CA LEU A 24 8.45 9.10 0.80
C LEU A 24 8.93 9.58 2.18
N ALA A 25 10.03 9.06 2.71
CA ALA A 25 10.63 9.50 3.97
C ALA A 25 11.05 10.98 3.93
N ALA A 26 11.28 11.54 2.74
CA ALA A 26 11.60 12.96 2.57
C ALA A 26 10.36 13.88 2.75
N LEU A 27 9.14 13.34 2.77
CA LEU A 27 7.91 14.11 2.91
C LEU A 27 7.55 14.32 4.39
N PRO A 28 7.40 15.57 4.86
CA PRO A 28 6.98 15.84 6.23
C PRO A 28 5.59 15.25 6.52
N GLY A 29 5.40 14.67 7.71
CA GLY A 29 4.12 14.08 8.12
C GLY A 29 3.78 12.74 7.47
N VAL A 30 4.72 12.17 6.69
CA VAL A 30 4.62 10.87 6.04
C VAL A 30 5.63 9.90 6.65
N GLU A 31 5.15 8.74 7.07
CA GLU A 31 5.98 7.61 7.47
C GLU A 31 5.85 6.46 6.47
N PRO A 32 6.91 6.09 5.75
CA PRO A 32 6.87 4.95 4.86
C PRO A 32 7.09 3.63 5.62
N VAL A 33 6.34 2.59 5.22
CA VAL A 33 6.43 1.23 5.73
C VAL A 33 6.48 0.25 4.56
N LEU A 34 7.39 -0.72 4.62
CA LEU A 34 7.42 -1.79 3.63
C LEU A 34 6.30 -2.80 3.93
N CYS A 35 5.42 -2.99 2.96
CA CYS A 35 4.30 -3.92 3.03
C CYS A 35 3.89 -4.32 1.62
N ASP A 36 3.92 -5.61 1.32
CA ASP A 36 3.25 -6.17 0.14
C ASP A 36 1.81 -6.52 0.51
N VAL A 37 0.83 -5.90 -0.16
CA VAL A 37 -0.60 -6.13 0.12
C VAL A 37 -1.06 -7.55 -0.23
N ARG A 38 -0.26 -8.31 -1.00
CA ARG A 38 -0.51 -9.72 -1.29
C ARG A 38 -0.12 -10.66 -0.14
N SER A 39 0.59 -10.15 0.86
CA SER A 39 1.12 -10.95 1.98
C SER A 39 0.33 -10.65 3.26
N ASP A 40 -0.48 -11.61 3.69
CA ASP A 40 -1.24 -11.52 4.94
C ASP A 40 -0.32 -11.27 6.15
N ASP A 41 0.89 -11.82 6.13
CA ASP A 41 1.89 -11.64 7.20
C ASP A 41 2.40 -10.18 7.26
N ASP A 42 2.62 -9.55 6.10
CA ASP A 42 3.03 -8.15 6.03
C ASP A 42 1.92 -7.23 6.55
N VAL A 43 0.67 -7.50 6.14
CA VAL A 43 -0.51 -6.75 6.59
C VAL A 43 -0.72 -6.92 8.10
N ALA A 44 -0.57 -8.14 8.62
CA ALA A 44 -0.67 -8.41 10.06
C ALA A 44 0.41 -7.68 10.87
N ARG A 45 1.66 -7.65 10.36
CA ARG A 45 2.75 -6.91 10.99
C ARG A 45 2.51 -5.41 11.00
N LEU A 46 2.02 -4.85 9.89
CA LEU A 46 1.62 -3.44 9.81
C LEU A 46 0.52 -3.14 10.84
N ARG A 47 -0.51 -3.98 10.91
CA ARG A 47 -1.60 -3.82 11.86
C ARG A 47 -1.11 -3.81 13.31
N ALA A 48 -0.24 -4.76 13.69
CA ALA A 48 0.34 -4.80 15.02
C ALA A 48 1.12 -3.52 15.35
N ALA A 49 1.97 -3.05 14.42
CA ALA A 49 2.76 -1.84 14.59
C ALA A 49 1.89 -0.56 14.70
N LEU A 50 0.70 -0.55 14.10
CA LEU A 50 -0.27 0.55 14.24
C LEU A 50 -1.01 0.48 15.58
N ASP A 51 -1.41 -0.72 16.01
CA ASP A 51 -2.11 -0.93 17.29
C ASP A 51 -1.24 -0.53 18.49
N GLU A 52 0.07 -0.81 18.45
CA GLU A 52 1.05 -0.41 19.47
C GLU A 52 1.13 1.12 19.68
N ARG A 53 0.76 1.91 18.67
CA ARG A 53 0.78 3.39 18.74
C ARG A 53 -0.40 3.97 19.51
N GLY A 54 -1.47 3.19 19.74
CA GLY A 54 -2.63 3.58 20.53
C GLY A 54 -3.51 4.71 19.95
N ALA A 55 -3.23 5.20 18.73
CA ALA A 55 -3.97 6.30 18.11
C ALA A 55 -5.21 5.84 17.31
N GLY A 56 -5.32 4.54 17.01
CA GLY A 56 -6.33 3.99 16.09
C GLY A 56 -6.11 4.42 14.63
N LEU A 57 -6.83 3.79 13.70
CA LEU A 57 -6.80 4.16 12.28
C LEU A 57 -8.07 4.92 11.91
N TRP A 58 -7.94 6.21 11.59
CA TRP A 58 -9.10 7.03 11.21
C TRP A 58 -9.59 6.75 9.77
N GLY A 59 -8.68 6.38 8.87
CA GLY A 59 -9.01 6.09 7.49
C GLY A 59 -7.96 5.22 6.82
N LEU A 60 -8.40 4.45 5.82
CA LEU A 60 -7.58 3.58 4.98
C LEU A 60 -7.80 3.98 3.51
N VAL A 61 -6.72 4.07 2.75
CA VAL A 61 -6.76 4.35 1.31
C VAL A 61 -6.05 3.21 0.58
N ASN A 62 -6.84 2.27 0.07
CA ASN A 62 -6.32 1.15 -0.73
C ASN A 62 -5.95 1.68 -2.14
N ASN A 63 -4.69 2.07 -2.30
CA ASN A 63 -4.14 2.63 -3.54
C ASN A 63 -3.08 1.72 -4.18
N ALA A 64 -2.73 0.59 -3.57
CA ALA A 64 -1.87 -0.39 -4.21
C ALA A 64 -2.56 -0.86 -5.51
N GLY A 65 -1.83 -0.84 -6.61
CA GLY A 65 -2.42 -1.06 -7.91
C GLY A 65 -1.39 -1.38 -8.99
N VAL A 66 -1.70 -2.34 -9.83
CA VAL A 66 -1.01 -2.59 -11.10
C VAL A 66 -2.02 -2.66 -12.24
N ALA A 67 -1.54 -2.38 -13.45
CA ALA A 67 -2.33 -2.57 -14.66
C ALA A 67 -1.56 -3.46 -15.63
N GLN A 68 -2.26 -4.43 -16.19
CA GLN A 68 -1.84 -5.12 -17.41
C GLN A 68 -2.55 -4.44 -18.59
N VAL A 69 -1.83 -4.23 -19.68
CA VAL A 69 -2.35 -3.57 -20.88
C VAL A 69 -2.24 -4.54 -22.04
N GLY A 70 -3.38 -5.02 -22.51
CA GLY A 70 -3.45 -5.97 -23.61
C GLY A 70 -4.89 -6.26 -24.04
N HIS A 71 -5.03 -7.13 -25.03
CA HIS A 71 -6.35 -7.71 -25.33
C HIS A 71 -6.66 -8.79 -24.30
N LEU A 72 -7.89 -8.81 -23.79
CA LEU A 72 -8.35 -9.84 -22.85
C LEU A 72 -8.12 -11.27 -23.37
N THR A 73 -8.24 -11.48 -24.68
CA THR A 73 -8.02 -12.80 -25.32
C THR A 73 -6.54 -13.19 -25.45
N GLY A 74 -5.62 -12.25 -25.22
CA GLY A 74 -4.18 -12.47 -25.26
C GLY A 74 -3.51 -12.50 -23.88
N GLU A 75 -4.26 -12.23 -22.81
CA GLU A 75 -3.75 -12.28 -21.44
C GLU A 75 -3.77 -13.70 -20.89
N SER A 76 -2.74 -14.07 -20.14
CA SER A 76 -2.74 -15.33 -19.42
C SER A 76 -3.61 -15.24 -18.17
N VAL A 77 -4.15 -16.39 -17.74
CA VAL A 77 -4.87 -16.48 -16.47
C VAL A 77 -3.97 -16.08 -15.30
N GLN A 78 -2.66 -16.34 -15.39
CA GLN A 78 -1.70 -15.94 -14.36
C GLN A 78 -1.58 -14.41 -14.27
N ASP A 79 -1.49 -13.71 -15.41
CA ASP A 79 -1.43 -12.24 -15.41
C ASP A 79 -2.71 -11.64 -14.81
N MET A 80 -3.87 -12.27 -15.08
CA MET A 80 -5.13 -11.87 -14.47
C MET A 80 -5.12 -12.08 -12.95
N HIS A 81 -4.63 -13.22 -12.48
CA HIS A 81 -4.47 -13.48 -11.05
C HIS A 81 -3.55 -12.45 -10.39
N ASP A 82 -2.41 -12.13 -10.99
CA ASP A 82 -1.46 -11.18 -10.44
C ASP A 82 -2.07 -9.78 -10.26
N VAL A 83 -2.92 -9.33 -11.20
CA VAL A 83 -3.66 -8.06 -11.08
C VAL A 83 -4.71 -8.14 -9.97
N PHE A 84 -5.46 -9.24 -9.87
CA PHE A 84 -6.50 -9.41 -8.86
C PHE A 84 -5.94 -9.52 -7.44
N ASP A 85 -4.84 -10.27 -7.27
CA ASP A 85 -4.17 -10.44 -5.98
C ASP A 85 -3.72 -9.09 -5.39
N ILE A 86 -3.35 -8.13 -6.25
CA ILE A 86 -2.93 -6.79 -5.82
C ILE A 86 -4.12 -5.86 -5.65
N ASN A 87 -4.98 -5.75 -6.68
CA ASN A 87 -5.96 -4.67 -6.76
C ASN A 87 -7.29 -5.01 -6.07
N VAL A 88 -7.59 -6.30 -5.89
CA VAL A 88 -8.90 -6.79 -5.43
C VAL A 88 -8.76 -7.55 -4.12
N PHE A 89 -7.84 -8.51 -4.02
CA PHE A 89 -7.72 -9.34 -2.83
C PHE A 89 -6.81 -8.74 -1.75
N GLY A 90 -5.90 -7.84 -2.12
CA GLY A 90 -5.04 -7.12 -1.16
C GLY A 90 -5.71 -5.94 -0.44
N VAL A 91 -7.04 -5.94 -0.26
CA VAL A 91 -7.82 -4.79 0.28
C VAL A 91 -8.33 -4.98 1.70
#